data_AF-A0AAW5SNL6-F1
#
_entry.id   AF-A0AAW5SNL6-F1
#
_cell.length_a   1.000
_cell.length_b   1.000
_cell.length_c   1.000
_cell.angle_alpha   90.00
_cell.angle_beta   90.00
_cell.angle_gamma   90.00
#
_symmetry.space_group_name_H-M   'P 1'
#
loop_
_entity.id
_entity.type
_entity.pdbx_description
1 polymer ?
#
loop_
_entity_poly.entity_id
_entity_poly.type
_entity_poly.pdbx_seq_one_letter_code
_entity_poly.pdbx_strand_id
1 'polypeptide(L)'
;MTPGRQCLDTAEGVLIALRHCTVDDAFREIVRAAQQHQVPLFTLADALVTAAGGKADCLNAAARAAVLAEWGSLLATPERFAVG
;
A
#
# COMPACT_ATOMS: atom_id res chain seq x y z
N MET A 1 -4.01 3.09 -20.65
CA MET A 1 -3.31 3.08 -19.35
C MET A 1 -2.77 1.68 -19.12
N THR A 2 -1.51 1.53 -18.72
CA THR A 2 -0.95 0.20 -18.40
C THR A 2 -1.44 -0.20 -17.01
N PRO A 3 -1.95 -1.42 -16.81
CA PRO A 3 -2.55 -1.83 -15.52
C PRO A 3 -1.64 -1.63 -14.31
N GLY A 4 -0.31 -1.77 -14.46
CA GLY A 4 0.64 -1.53 -13.37
C GLY A 4 0.65 -0.09 -12.84
N ARG A 5 0.43 0.91 -13.70
CA ARG A 5 0.42 2.33 -13.29
C ARG A 5 -0.82 2.65 -12.45
N GLN A 6 -1.97 2.07 -12.81
CA GLN A 6 -3.22 2.24 -12.05
C GLN A 6 -3.12 1.69 -10.62
N CYS A 7 -2.47 0.53 -10.44
CA CYS A 7 -2.28 -0.03 -9.08
C CYS A 7 -1.37 0.86 -8.23
N LEU A 8 -0.31 1.43 -8.82
CA LEU A 8 0.58 2.35 -8.11
C LEU A 8 -0.14 3.65 -7.73
N ASP A 9 -0.83 4.30 -8.67
CA ASP A 9 -1.61 5.51 -8.40
C ASP A 9 -2.65 5.28 -7.27
N THR A 10 -3.24 4.07 -7.21
CA THR A 10 -4.18 3.69 -6.13
C THR A 10 -3.48 3.52 -4.79
N ALA A 11 -2.31 2.87 -4.77
CA ALA A 11 -1.51 2.68 -3.56
C ALA A 11 -1.04 4.03 -2.97
N GLU A 12 -0.67 4.98 -3.82
CA GLU A 12 -0.37 6.36 -3.40
C GLU A 12 -1.58 7.01 -2.73
N GLY A 13 -2.76 6.88 -3.33
CA GLY A 13 -4.02 7.35 -2.74
C GLY A 13 -4.32 6.77 -1.35
N VAL A 14 -4.05 5.48 -1.15
CA VAL A 14 -4.17 4.82 0.16
C VAL A 14 -3.25 5.49 1.19
N LEU A 15 -1.98 5.71 0.87
CA LEU A 15 -1.04 6.34 1.80
C LEU A 15 -1.37 7.80 2.09
N ILE A 16 -1.83 8.55 1.08
CA ILE A 16 -2.30 9.93 1.27
C ILE A 16 -3.45 9.96 2.28
N ALA A 17 -4.42 9.05 2.16
CA ALA A 17 -5.55 8.99 3.08
C ALA A 17 -5.13 8.58 4.50
N LEU A 18 -4.18 7.64 4.65
CA LEU A 18 -3.73 7.15 5.95
C LEU A 18 -2.79 8.13 6.67
N ARG A 19 -1.92 8.81 5.93
CA ARG A 19 -0.83 9.65 6.48
C ARG A 19 -1.03 11.15 6.29
N HIS A 20 -2.01 11.59 5.50
CA HIS A 20 -2.19 12.99 5.12
C HIS A 20 -0.94 13.61 4.48
N CYS A 21 -0.29 12.89 3.58
CA CYS A 21 0.92 13.31 2.87
C CYS A 21 0.64 13.72 1.41
N THR A 22 1.68 14.22 0.73
CA THR A 22 1.61 14.53 -0.71
C THR A 22 1.76 13.26 -1.57
N VAL A 23 1.40 13.34 -2.86
CA VAL A 23 1.64 12.25 -3.82
C VAL A 23 3.12 11.89 -3.91
N ASP A 24 4.01 12.89 -3.98
CA ASP A 24 5.46 12.67 -4.05
C ASP A 24 6.04 12.00 -2.81
N ASP A 25 5.50 12.30 -1.62
CA ASP A 25 5.90 11.65 -0.38
C ASP A 25 5.41 10.19 -0.36
N ALA A 26 4.14 9.96 -0.74
CA ALA A 26 3.57 8.62 -0.85
C ALA A 26 4.37 7.73 -1.82
N PHE A 27 4.65 8.22 -3.03
CA PHE A 27 5.42 7.49 -4.01
C PHE A 27 6.83 7.13 -3.49
N ARG A 28 7.54 8.11 -2.91
CA ARG A 28 8.88 7.87 -2.33
C ARG A 28 8.85 6.84 -1.20
N GLU A 29 7.81 6.85 -0.37
CA GLU A 29 7.64 5.87 0.69
C GLU A 29 7.45 4.46 0.15
N ILE A 30 6.60 4.27 -0.89
CA ILE A 30 6.40 2.97 -1.54
C ILE A 30 7.71 2.47 -2.17
N VAL A 31 8.45 3.35 -2.85
CA VAL A 31 9.75 3.01 -3.45
C VAL A 31 10.77 2.60 -2.38
N ARG A 32 10.85 3.35 -1.28
CA ARG A 32 11.73 3.03 -0.15
C ARG A 32 11.40 1.65 0.42
N ALA A 33 10.13 1.38 0.69
CA ALA A 33 9.67 0.10 1.23
C ALA A 33 9.98 -1.06 0.26
N ALA A 34 9.71 -0.89 -1.03
CA ALA A 34 10.02 -1.88 -2.06
C ALA A 34 11.51 -2.25 -2.07
N GLN A 35 12.39 -1.25 -1.97
CA GLN A 35 13.85 -1.47 -1.90
C GLN A 35 14.28 -2.15 -0.61
N GLN A 36 13.78 -1.70 0.54
CA GLN A 36 14.15 -2.24 1.85
C GLN A 36 13.75 -3.69 2.04
N HIS A 37 12.57 -4.07 1.53
CA HIS A 37 12.06 -5.44 1.62
C HIS A 37 12.39 -6.29 0.38
N GLN A 38 13.10 -5.73 -0.60
CA GLN A 38 13.46 -6.40 -1.85
C GLN A 38 12.25 -6.96 -2.61
N VAL A 39 11.15 -6.22 -2.63
CA VAL A 39 9.90 -6.58 -3.32
C VAL A 39 9.75 -5.71 -4.57
N PRO A 40 9.35 -6.26 -5.73
CA PRO A 40 9.06 -5.45 -6.90
C PRO A 40 8.00 -4.39 -6.62
N LEU A 41 8.24 -3.15 -7.05
CA LEU A 41 7.40 -1.99 -6.72
C LEU A 41 5.89 -2.23 -6.97
N PHE A 42 5.55 -2.72 -8.15
CA PHE A 42 4.14 -2.97 -8.51
C PHE A 42 3.52 -4.14 -7.72
N THR A 43 4.32 -5.11 -7.30
CA THR A 43 3.86 -6.21 -6.43
C THR A 43 3.59 -5.70 -5.01
N LEU A 44 4.41 -4.77 -4.52
CA LEU A 44 4.18 -4.14 -3.22
C LEU A 44 2.95 -3.22 -3.26
N ALA A 45 2.78 -2.44 -4.34
CA ALA A 45 1.61 -1.59 -4.55
C ALA A 45 0.30 -2.39 -4.60
N ASP A 46 0.28 -3.48 -5.36
CA ASP A 46 -0.87 -4.40 -5.42
C ASP A 46 -1.20 -5.00 -4.05
N ALA A 47 -0.17 -5.40 -3.29
CA ALA A 47 -0.34 -5.93 -1.95
C ALA A 47 -0.90 -4.88 -0.97
N LEU A 48 -0.44 -3.63 -1.06
CA LEU A 48 -0.94 -2.54 -0.23
C LEU A 48 -2.41 -2.25 -0.52
N VAL A 49 -2.81 -2.20 -1.80
CA VAL A 49 -4.21 -2.00 -2.21
C VAL A 49 -5.09 -3.17 -1.74
N THR A 50 -4.60 -4.39 -1.87
CA THR A 50 -5.31 -5.59 -1.41
C THR A 50 -5.54 -5.56 0.10
N ALA A 51 -4.50 -5.20 0.87
CA ALA A 51 -4.59 -5.09 2.33
C ALA A 51 -5.53 -3.96 2.78
N ALA A 52 -5.47 -2.79 2.13
CA ALA A 52 -6.38 -1.67 2.38
C ALA A 52 -7.84 -2.01 2.05
N GLY A 53 -8.07 -2.86 1.06
CA GLY A 53 -9.39 -3.40 0.74
C GLY A 53 -9.91 -4.46 1.72
N GLY A 54 -9.21 -4.73 2.83
CA GLY A 54 -9.62 -5.71 3.84
C GLY A 54 -9.49 -7.17 3.40
N LYS A 55 -8.76 -7.45 2.31
CA LYS A 55 -8.54 -8.82 1.82
C LYS A 55 -7.25 -9.37 2.41
N ALA A 56 -7.33 -10.58 2.97
CA ALA A 56 -6.20 -11.25 3.61
C ALA A 56 -5.22 -11.92 2.62
N ASP A 57 -5.67 -12.16 1.38
CA ASP A 57 -4.96 -12.97 0.40
C ASP A 57 -4.23 -12.12 -0.64
N CYS A 58 -3.01 -11.71 -0.30
CA CYS A 58 -2.00 -11.40 -1.30
C CYS A 58 -1.29 -12.70 -1.73
N LEU A 59 -1.22 -12.94 -3.04
CA LEU A 59 -0.52 -14.12 -3.60
C LEU A 59 0.99 -14.12 -3.30
N ASN A 60 1.57 -12.93 -3.05
CA ASN A 60 2.98 -12.79 -2.71
C ASN A 60 3.16 -12.58 -1.20
N ALA A 61 3.69 -13.61 -0.52
CA ALA A 61 3.91 -13.59 0.93
C ALA A 61 4.94 -12.55 1.38
N ALA A 62 5.99 -12.30 0.58
CA ALA A 62 7.01 -11.29 0.90
C ALA A 62 6.41 -9.87 0.82
N ALA A 63 5.60 -9.61 -0.21
CA ALA A 63 4.88 -8.34 -0.33
C ALA A 63 3.88 -8.13 0.81
N ARG A 64 3.15 -9.19 1.20
CA ARG A 64 2.25 -9.13 2.38
C ARG A 64 3.01 -8.81 3.66
N ALA A 65 4.14 -9.48 3.90
CA ALA A 65 4.98 -9.24 5.07
C ALA A 65 5.51 -7.80 5.09
N ALA A 66 6.00 -7.30 3.95
CA ALA A 66 6.47 -5.92 3.81
C ALA A 66 5.37 -4.90 4.11
N VAL A 67 4.16 -5.10 3.57
CA VAL A 67 3.01 -4.21 3.83
C VAL A 67 2.65 -4.17 5.31
N LEU A 68 2.59 -5.32 5.98
CA LEU A 68 2.28 -5.38 7.40
C LEU A 68 3.38 -4.76 8.25
N ALA A 69 4.66 -4.91 7.86
CA ALA A 69 5.80 -4.32 8.55
C ALA A 69 5.80 -2.78 8.46
N GLU A 70 5.50 -2.21 7.29
CA GLU A 70 5.55 -0.75 7.07
C GLU A 70 4.25 -0.04 7.48
N TRP A 71 3.09 -0.64 7.18
CA TRP A 71 1.78 0.04 7.26
C TRP A 71 0.73 -0.71 8.06
N GLY A 72 1.05 -1.85 8.67
CA GLY A 72 0.07 -2.69 9.37
C GLY A 72 -0.71 -1.95 10.46
N SER A 73 -0.07 -1.09 11.23
CA SER A 73 -0.73 -0.28 12.28
C SER A 73 -1.68 0.78 11.73
N LEU A 74 -1.36 1.37 10.57
CA LEU A 74 -2.20 2.35 9.90
C LEU A 74 -3.45 1.67 9.31
N LEU A 75 -3.27 0.48 8.74
CA LEU A 75 -4.35 -0.33 8.17
C LEU A 75 -5.26 -0.93 9.25
N ALA A 76 -4.74 -1.18 10.46
CA ALA A 76 -5.51 -1.70 11.59
C ALA A 76 -6.44 -0.65 12.23
N THR A 77 -6.37 0.62 11.84
CA THR A 77 -7.22 1.69 12.39
C THR A 77 -8.58 1.70 11.66
N PRO A 78 -9.67 1.15 12.24
CA PRO A 78 -10.93 0.92 11.53
C PRO A 78 -11.79 2.19 11.40
N GLU A 79 -11.47 3.21 12.20
CA GLU A 79 -12.37 4.34 12.50
C GLU A 79 -12.58 5.33 11.33
N ARG A 80 -11.81 5.25 10.24
CA ARG A 80 -11.80 6.31 9.21
C ARG A 80 -12.47 5.96 7.88
N PHE A 81 -12.91 4.72 7.70
CA PHE A 81 -13.58 4.28 6.46
C PHE A 81 -15.04 3.85 6.66
N ALA A 82 -15.58 3.97 7.88
CA ALA A 82 -17.01 3.86 8.14
C ALA A 82 -17.72 5.12 7.62
N VAL A 83 -18.01 5.15 6.32
CA VAL A 83 -19.08 5.99 5.80
C VAL A 83 -20.38 5.39 6.29
N GLY A 84 -21.09 6.11 7.17
CA GLY A 84 -22.46 5.80 7.57
C GLY A 84 -23.45 5.90 6.42
#